data_AF-A0A158QZJ1-F1
#
_entry.id   AF-A0A158QZJ1-F1
#
_cell.length_a   1.000
_cell.length_b   1.000
_cell.length_c   1.000
_cell.angle_alpha   90.00
_cell.angle_beta   90.00
_cell.angle_gamma   90.00
#
_symmetry.space_group_name_H-M   'P 1'
#
loop_
_entity.id
_entity.type
_entity.pdbx_description
1 polymer ?
#
loop_
_entity_poly.entity_id
_entity_poly.type
_entity_poly.pdbx_seq_one_letter_code
_entity_poly.pdbx_strand_id
1 'polypeptide(L)'
;MFPYLHLSQFHSVDLDKRRREIDDVVKECHVFPGSLFGAYEEVYSIQKTTTTHDTRLPSNRHAGYIVIGFKLLDDSSKQHNLEKSWLSWSGAREIYKHSPRSWNLRRISLRKHSMVRNRSSSSRPFAYILLCEFGSILHPSNTIQALDMCERLRVRNCGHIALYQVHTAYSSATTTARKLYTNSVVSIKRQQMMRGFSQDVEAAPSSDSVDDRRSRLRNREQSFQYPDEHYTSYQC
;
A
#
# COMPACT_ATOMS: atom_id res chain seq x y z
N MET A 1 -0.04 -10.86 -0.29
CA MET A 1 -0.95 -10.23 0.70
C MET A 1 -0.62 -8.74 0.73
N PHE A 2 -1.60 -7.85 0.57
CA PHE A 2 -1.36 -6.40 0.60
C PHE A 2 -1.29 -5.90 2.06
N PRO A 3 -0.49 -4.85 2.34
CA PRO A 3 -0.53 -4.20 3.65
C PRO A 3 -1.90 -3.55 3.90
N TYR A 4 -2.30 -3.52 5.17
CA TYR A 4 -3.53 -2.87 5.59
C TYR A 4 -3.27 -1.42 6.00
N LEU A 5 -4.20 -0.54 5.63
CA LEU A 5 -4.19 0.87 6.03
C LEU A 5 -5.22 1.12 7.13
N HIS A 6 -4.78 1.66 8.26
CA HIS A 6 -5.65 2.16 9.31
C HIS A 6 -5.84 3.66 9.13
N LEU A 7 -7.06 4.09 8.79
CA LEU A 7 -7.40 5.49 8.59
C LEU A 7 -8.56 5.89 9.51
N SER A 8 -8.36 6.97 10.26
CA SER A 8 -9.39 7.63 11.07
C SER A 8 -9.51 9.09 10.62
N GLN A 9 -10.75 9.56 10.49
CA GLN A 9 -11.04 10.95 10.10
C GLN A 9 -11.66 11.69 11.29
N PHE A 10 -11.08 12.84 11.63
CA PHE A 10 -11.52 13.66 12.76
C PHE A 10 -12.08 14.98 12.24
N HIS A 11 -13.32 15.29 12.64
CA HIS A 11 -14.06 16.45 12.12
C HIS A 11 -14.29 17.54 13.18
N SER A 12 -13.73 17.38 14.39
CA SER A 12 -13.88 18.37 15.46
C SER A 12 -13.24 19.71 15.06
N VAL A 13 -14.04 20.78 15.12
CA VAL A 13 -13.59 22.17 14.87
C VAL A 13 -12.70 22.67 16.01
N ASP A 14 -12.95 22.21 17.24
CA ASP A 14 -12.10 22.46 18.40
C ASP A 14 -10.81 21.63 18.30
N LEU A 15 -9.67 22.32 18.27
CA LEU A 15 -8.33 21.75 18.18
C LEU A 15 -7.98 20.89 19.40
N ASP A 16 -8.37 21.30 20.60
CA ASP A 16 -8.04 20.57 21.83
C ASP A 16 -8.85 19.29 21.94
N LYS A 17 -10.14 19.36 21.57
CA LYS A 17 -10.98 18.17 21.44
C LYS A 17 -10.46 17.22 20.37
N ARG A 18 -10.11 17.73 19.19
CA ARG A 18 -9.56 16.92 18.08
C ARG A 18 -8.25 16.25 18.49
N ARG A 19 -7.40 16.94 19.24
CA ARG A 19 -6.14 16.40 19.76
C ARG A 19 -6.38 15.25 20.74
N ARG A 20 -7.32 15.41 21.68
CA ARG A 20 -7.71 14.32 22.61
C ARG A 20 -8.22 13.09 21.86
N GLU A 21 -9.10 13.29 20.88
CA GLU A 21 -9.62 12.20 20.04
C GLU A 21 -8.49 11.44 19.30
N ILE A 22 -7.52 12.17 18.74
CA ILE A 22 -6.35 11.56 18.08
C ILE A 22 -5.50 10.78 19.09
N ASP A 23 -5.18 11.37 20.24
CA ASP A 23 -4.34 10.72 21.26
C ASP A 23 -5.00 9.45 21.80
N ASP A 24 -6.31 9.42 21.96
CA ASP A 24 -7.04 8.23 22.42
C ASP A 24 -7.03 7.12 21.37
N VAL A 25 -7.26 7.44 20.09
CA VAL A 25 -7.13 6.46 18.98
C VAL A 25 -5.70 5.91 18.88
N VAL A 26 -4.69 6.76 19.07
CA VAL A 26 -3.28 6.34 19.04
C VAL A 26 -2.99 5.36 20.18
N LYS A 27 -3.48 5.63 21.40
CA LYS A 27 -3.36 4.70 22.53
C LYS A 27 -4.02 3.35 22.24
N GLU A 28 -5.22 3.35 21.66
CA GLU A 28 -5.92 2.12 21.27
C GLU A 28 -5.18 1.33 20.18
N CYS A 29 -4.51 2.01 19.26
CA CYS A 29 -3.80 1.38 18.15
C CYS A 29 -2.36 0.97 18.50
N HIS A 30 -1.82 1.37 19.66
CA HIS A 30 -0.48 1.04 20.15
C HIS A 30 -0.29 -0.44 20.57
N VAL A 31 -1.01 -1.36 19.91
CA VAL A 31 -0.98 -2.81 20.19
C VAL A 31 0.30 -3.47 19.66
N PHE A 32 0.99 -2.86 18.69
CA PHE A 32 2.22 -3.40 18.13
C PHE A 32 3.44 -2.51 18.48
N PRO A 33 4.46 -3.06 19.16
CA PRO A 33 5.73 -2.36 19.38
C PRO A 33 6.33 -1.95 18.03
N GLY A 34 6.59 -0.66 17.83
CA GLY A 34 7.19 -0.12 16.59
C GLY A 34 6.19 0.47 15.58
N SER A 35 4.88 0.47 15.85
CA SER A 35 3.92 1.21 15.02
C SER A 35 4.20 2.71 15.02
N LEU A 36 4.23 3.30 13.82
CA LEU A 36 4.37 4.73 13.63
C LEU A 36 3.00 5.36 13.40
N PHE A 37 2.73 6.44 14.12
CA PHE A 37 1.49 7.21 14.00
C PHE A 37 1.82 8.64 13.57
N GLY A 38 1.00 9.20 12.69
CA GLY A 38 1.11 10.60 12.28
C GLY A 38 -0.28 11.19 12.12
N ALA A 39 -0.46 12.41 12.63
CA ALA A 39 -1.66 13.20 12.39
C ALA A 39 -1.43 14.03 11.13
N TYR A 40 -2.32 13.93 10.16
CA TYR A 40 -2.17 14.57 8.85
C TYR A 40 -3.38 15.43 8.53
N GLU A 41 -3.13 16.68 8.17
CA GLU A 41 -4.16 17.61 7.68
C GLU A 41 -4.20 17.58 6.16
N GLU A 42 -5.39 17.58 5.59
CA GLU A 42 -5.56 17.65 4.14
C GLU A 42 -5.31 19.08 3.65
N VAL A 43 -4.37 19.23 2.71
CA VAL A 43 -3.99 20.53 2.14
C VAL A 43 -4.61 20.70 0.76
N TYR A 44 -4.62 19.62 -0.05
CA TYR A 44 -5.22 19.62 -1.37
C TYR A 44 -5.99 18.34 -1.62
N SER A 45 -7.08 18.42 -2.38
CA SER A 45 -7.84 17.27 -2.81
C SER A 45 -8.46 17.47 -4.19
N ILE A 46 -8.50 16.40 -4.96
CA ILE A 46 -9.23 16.28 -6.22
C ILE A 46 -10.22 15.14 -6.05
N GLN A 47 -11.50 15.42 -6.27
CA GLN A 47 -12.56 14.42 -6.35
C GLN A 47 -12.93 14.21 -7.82
N LYS A 48 -12.82 12.97 -8.30
CA LYS A 48 -13.07 12.62 -9.70
C LYS A 48 -14.47 12.03 -9.91
N THR A 49 -15.07 11.45 -8.87
CA THR A 49 -16.42 10.89 -8.90
C THR A 49 -17.34 11.68 -7.98
N THR A 50 -18.54 12.04 -8.45
CA THR A 50 -19.63 12.71 -7.73
C THR A 50 -20.31 11.79 -6.71
N THR A 51 -19.59 10.86 -6.08
CA THR A 51 -20.12 10.11 -4.94
C THR A 51 -20.18 11.07 -3.74
N THR A 52 -21.34 11.71 -3.62
CA THR A 52 -21.87 12.49 -2.50
C THR A 52 -21.16 12.16 -1.19
N HIS A 53 -20.22 13.01 -0.73
CA HIS A 53 -19.72 13.15 0.64
C HIS A 53 -19.70 11.92 1.56
N ASP A 54 -19.60 10.71 1.01
CA ASP A 54 -19.73 9.50 1.80
C ASP A 54 -18.33 9.29 2.35
N THR A 55 -18.12 9.85 3.54
CA THR A 55 -16.89 9.70 4.34
C THR A 55 -16.61 8.24 4.70
N ARG A 56 -17.51 7.33 4.31
CA ARG A 56 -17.37 5.89 4.42
C ARG A 56 -16.35 5.43 3.38
N LEU A 57 -15.25 4.86 3.89
CA LEU A 57 -14.24 4.22 3.04
C LEU A 57 -14.92 3.20 2.11
N PRO A 58 -14.38 2.99 0.89
CA PRO A 58 -14.90 2.00 -0.03
C PRO A 58 -15.07 0.63 0.64
N SER A 59 -16.31 0.13 0.73
CA SER A 59 -16.63 -1.19 1.29
C SER A 59 -16.42 -2.35 0.32
N ASN A 60 -15.99 -2.05 -0.92
CA ASN A 60 -15.74 -3.06 -1.94
C ASN A 60 -14.42 -3.79 -1.66
N ARG A 61 -14.43 -5.12 -1.68
CA ARG A 61 -13.24 -5.97 -1.52
C ARG A 61 -12.11 -5.65 -2.52
N HIS A 62 -12.47 -5.09 -3.67
CA HIS A 62 -11.55 -4.69 -4.74
C HIS A 62 -11.09 -3.23 -4.65
N ALA A 63 -11.62 -2.47 -3.70
CA ALA A 63 -11.17 -1.12 -3.46
C ALA A 63 -9.84 -1.09 -2.70
N GLY A 64 -9.07 -0.05 -2.94
CA GLY A 64 -7.74 0.08 -2.37
C GLY A 64 -7.18 1.48 -2.54
N TYR A 65 -6.01 1.68 -1.93
CA TYR A 65 -5.32 2.95 -1.93
C TYR A 65 -3.92 2.80 -2.49
N ILE A 66 -3.50 3.72 -3.37
CA ILE A 66 -2.07 4.00 -3.53
C ILE A 66 -1.74 5.05 -2.47
N VAL A 67 -0.81 4.71 -1.57
CA VAL A 67 -0.32 5.63 -0.53
C VAL A 67 1.13 5.93 -0.81
N ILE A 68 1.48 7.21 -0.76
CA ILE A 68 2.84 7.68 -0.99
C ILE A 68 3.29 8.55 0.18
N GLY A 69 4.37 8.17 0.86
CA GLY A 69 4.97 8.93 1.95
C GLY A 69 6.24 9.68 1.54
N PHE A 70 6.35 10.94 1.96
CA PHE A 70 7.48 11.80 1.63
C PHE A 70 8.20 12.29 2.89
N LYS A 71 9.52 12.09 2.94
CA LYS A 71 10.39 12.74 3.95
C LYS A 71 11.03 13.97 3.30
N LEU A 72 11.09 15.07 4.03
CA LEU A 72 11.82 16.26 3.61
C LEU A 72 13.25 16.20 4.13
N LEU A 73 14.17 16.75 3.34
CA LEU A 73 15.51 17.08 3.81
C LEU A 73 15.47 18.45 4.51
N ASP A 74 16.30 18.64 5.54
CA ASP A 74 16.22 19.76 6.49
C ASP A 74 16.44 21.14 5.83
N ASP A 75 16.97 21.24 4.61
CA ASP A 75 17.19 22.50 3.86
C ASP A 75 15.96 23.06 3.10
N SER A 76 14.76 22.55 3.35
CA SER A 76 13.55 22.95 2.62
C SER A 76 12.93 24.27 3.12
N SER A 77 13.66 25.37 3.06
CA SER A 77 13.15 26.75 3.16
C SER A 77 12.09 27.12 2.10
N LYS A 78 11.69 26.17 1.26
CA LYS A 78 10.78 26.33 0.11
C LYS A 78 9.49 25.50 0.22
N GLN A 79 9.05 25.07 1.41
CA GLN A 79 7.81 24.30 1.59
C GLN A 79 6.59 24.92 0.88
N HIS A 80 6.45 26.26 0.97
CA HIS A 80 5.41 27.01 0.26
C HIS A 80 5.41 26.79 -1.27
N ASN A 81 6.60 26.77 -1.90
CA ASN A 81 6.72 26.60 -3.35
C ASN A 81 6.49 25.14 -3.78
N LEU A 82 6.80 24.18 -2.90
CA LEU A 82 6.48 22.78 -3.14
C LEU A 82 4.96 22.57 -3.22
N GLU A 83 4.20 23.15 -2.29
CA GLU A 83 2.74 23.02 -2.27
C GLU A 83 2.08 23.50 -3.58
N LYS A 84 2.55 24.60 -4.18
CA LYS A 84 2.09 25.09 -5.50
C LYS A 84 2.25 24.08 -6.64
N SER A 85 3.25 23.20 -6.56
CA SER A 85 3.60 22.24 -7.61
C SER A 85 3.29 20.79 -7.22
N TRP A 86 2.42 20.59 -6.23
CA TRP A 86 2.15 19.27 -5.64
C TRP A 86 1.75 18.19 -6.65
N LEU A 87 0.99 18.54 -7.69
CA LEU A 87 0.61 17.60 -8.74
C LEU A 87 1.83 16.97 -9.44
N SER A 88 2.92 17.72 -9.57
CA SER A 88 4.12 17.31 -10.31
C SER A 88 5.04 16.46 -9.44
N TRP A 89 5.45 16.97 -8.27
CA TRP A 89 6.47 16.31 -7.45
C TRP A 89 5.92 15.08 -6.71
N SER A 90 4.63 15.09 -6.33
CA SER A 90 4.04 13.95 -5.61
C SER A 90 3.68 12.77 -6.51
N GLY A 91 3.72 12.94 -7.83
CA GLY A 91 3.25 11.93 -8.79
C GLY A 91 1.72 11.91 -8.97
N ALA A 92 0.97 12.79 -8.30
CA ALA A 92 -0.48 12.87 -8.43
C ALA A 92 -0.96 13.12 -9.87
N ARG A 93 -0.23 13.91 -10.67
CA ARG A 93 -0.55 14.12 -12.10
C ARG A 93 -0.48 12.82 -12.89
N GLU A 94 0.56 12.02 -12.65
CA GLU A 94 0.75 10.73 -13.33
C GLU A 94 -0.40 9.78 -13.00
N ILE A 95 -0.75 9.68 -11.71
CA ILE A 95 -1.89 8.88 -11.27
C ILE A 95 -3.18 9.39 -11.92
N TYR A 96 -3.45 10.69 -11.88
CA TYR A 96 -4.67 11.26 -12.40
C TYR A 96 -4.85 10.99 -13.91
N LYS A 97 -3.77 11.14 -14.69
CA LYS A 97 -3.75 11.01 -16.14
C LYS A 97 -3.73 9.56 -16.62
N HIS A 98 -2.96 8.71 -15.95
CA HIS A 98 -2.64 7.38 -16.45
C HIS A 98 -3.37 6.23 -15.73
N SER A 99 -4.13 6.51 -14.65
CA SER A 99 -5.00 5.49 -14.05
C SER A 99 -6.11 5.09 -15.03
N PRO A 100 -6.21 3.79 -15.40
CA PRO A 100 -7.33 3.26 -16.18
C PRO A 100 -8.69 3.56 -15.55
N ARG A 101 -9.71 3.76 -16.39
CA ARG A 101 -11.09 3.98 -15.94
C ARG A 101 -11.63 2.80 -15.12
N SER A 102 -11.20 1.58 -15.45
CA SER A 102 -11.58 0.34 -14.76
C SER A 102 -11.15 0.32 -13.28
N TRP A 103 -10.18 1.13 -12.87
CA TRP A 103 -9.76 1.20 -11.46
C TRP A 103 -10.72 2.04 -10.62
N ASN A 104 -11.56 2.86 -11.27
CA ASN A 104 -12.49 3.78 -10.63
C ASN A 104 -11.77 4.70 -9.62
N LEU A 105 -10.86 5.55 -10.11
CA LEU A 105 -10.19 6.57 -9.30
C LEU A 105 -11.24 7.56 -8.76
N ARG A 106 -11.36 7.66 -7.44
CA ARG A 106 -12.38 8.48 -6.75
C ARG A 106 -11.82 9.78 -6.21
N ARG A 107 -10.67 9.72 -5.54
CA ARG A 107 -10.06 10.86 -4.85
C ARG A 107 -8.54 10.81 -4.91
N ILE A 108 -7.92 11.97 -5.03
CA ILE A 108 -6.49 12.18 -4.76
C ILE A 108 -6.39 13.28 -3.71
N SER A 109 -5.78 13.01 -2.57
CA SER A 109 -5.57 14.01 -1.51
C SER A 109 -4.11 14.08 -1.08
N LEU A 110 -3.55 15.28 -1.05
CA LEU A 110 -2.28 15.55 -0.41
C LEU A 110 -2.53 15.98 1.04
N ARG A 111 -1.85 15.32 1.96
CA ARG A 111 -1.94 15.60 3.39
C ARG A 111 -0.57 15.93 3.95
N LYS A 112 -0.52 16.92 4.84
CA LYS A 112 0.69 17.40 5.50
C LYS A 112 0.66 16.99 6.95
N HIS A 113 1.80 16.58 7.48
CA HIS A 113 1.91 16.26 8.89
C HIS A 113 1.56 17.49 9.72
N SER A 114 0.54 17.39 10.56
CA SER A 114 0.19 18.44 11.51
C SER A 114 1.32 18.51 12.53
N MET A 115 1.99 19.66 12.64
CA MET A 115 3.08 19.85 13.60
C MET A 115 2.55 19.90 15.03
N VAL A 116 2.06 18.77 15.54
CA VAL A 116 1.84 18.59 16.98
C VAL A 116 3.23 18.44 17.59
N ARG A 117 3.72 19.51 18.20
CA ARG A 117 5.05 19.60 18.80
C ARG A 117 5.35 18.40 19.70
N ASN A 118 6.60 17.93 19.59
CA ASN A 118 7.30 17.02 20.51
C ASN A 118 6.64 15.66 20.76
N ARG A 119 7.08 14.67 19.99
CA ARG A 119 7.51 13.41 20.60
C ARG A 119 8.96 13.18 20.20
N SER A 120 9.83 13.14 21.21
CA SER A 120 11.21 12.63 21.14
C SER A 120 11.16 11.15 20.76
N SER A 121 10.87 10.91 19.48
CA SER A 121 10.77 9.60 18.87
C SER A 121 11.86 9.55 17.81
N SER A 122 12.74 8.56 17.94
CA SER A 122 13.83 8.27 17.00
C SER A 122 13.35 8.11 15.53
N SER A 123 12.05 7.90 15.30
CA SER A 123 11.45 7.86 13.97
C SER A 123 10.65 9.14 13.68
N ARG A 124 11.14 9.96 12.74
CA ARG A 124 10.40 11.12 12.21
C ARG A 124 9.28 10.62 11.26
N PRO A 125 8.02 11.02 11.47
CA PRO A 125 6.92 10.68 10.55
C PRO A 125 7.16 11.29 9.16
N PHE A 126 6.48 10.77 8.13
CA PHE A 126 6.49 11.40 6.81
C PHE A 126 5.95 12.84 6.91
N ALA A 127 6.58 13.78 6.22
CA ALA A 127 6.16 15.18 6.19
C ALA A 127 4.89 15.36 5.34
N TYR A 128 4.79 14.62 4.24
CA TYR A 128 3.59 14.57 3.41
C TYR A 128 3.17 13.13 3.14
N ILE A 129 1.85 12.94 3.00
CA ILE A 129 1.23 11.71 2.51
C ILE A 129 0.35 12.08 1.32
N LEU A 130 0.58 11.44 0.17
CA LEU A 130 -0.40 11.42 -0.92
C LEU A 130 -1.26 10.16 -0.76
N LEU A 131 -2.57 10.35 -0.77
CA LEU A 131 -3.55 9.28 -0.67
C LEU A 131 -4.42 9.29 -1.93
N CYS A 132 -4.38 8.20 -2.69
CA CYS A 132 -5.17 8.02 -3.90
C CYS A 132 -6.16 6.87 -3.70
N GLU A 133 -7.45 7.20 -3.73
CA GLU A 133 -8.55 6.26 -3.51
C GLU A 133 -9.08 5.67 -4.82
N PHE A 134 -9.23 4.35 -4.85
CA PHE A 134 -9.76 3.63 -6.00
C PHE A 134 -10.86 2.66 -5.58
N GLY A 135 -11.91 2.57 -6.40
CA GLY A 135 -13.04 1.65 -6.15
C GLY A 135 -12.78 0.21 -6.55
N SER A 136 -11.81 -0.06 -7.44
CA SER A 136 -11.61 -1.41 -8.01
C SER A 136 -10.15 -1.73 -8.37
N ILE A 137 -9.16 -1.04 -7.78
CA ILE A 137 -7.73 -1.22 -8.11
C ILE A 137 -7.19 -2.61 -7.77
N LEU A 138 -7.77 -3.29 -6.78
CA LEU A 138 -7.34 -4.63 -6.33
C LEU A 138 -8.06 -5.77 -7.05
N HIS A 139 -8.92 -5.46 -8.02
CA HIS A 139 -9.53 -6.50 -8.85
C HIS A 139 -8.42 -7.28 -9.57
N PRO A 140 -8.49 -8.63 -9.66
CA PRO A 140 -7.42 -9.44 -10.26
C PRO A 140 -6.96 -8.98 -11.66
N SER A 141 -7.88 -8.48 -12.49
CA SER A 141 -7.57 -7.93 -13.82
C SER A 141 -6.79 -6.61 -13.80
N ASN A 142 -6.84 -5.88 -12.69
CA ASN A 142 -6.24 -4.54 -12.53
C ASN A 142 -4.91 -4.60 -11.76
N THR A 143 -4.74 -5.60 -10.88
CA THR A 143 -3.64 -5.66 -9.92
C THR A 143 -2.26 -5.55 -10.55
N ILE A 144 -1.98 -6.26 -11.65
CA ILE A 144 -0.66 -6.21 -12.30
C ILE A 144 -0.36 -4.79 -12.81
N GLN A 145 -1.33 -4.15 -13.47
CA GLN A 145 -1.18 -2.78 -13.97
C GLN A 145 -1.06 -1.76 -12.83
N ALA A 146 -1.73 -2.00 -11.69
CA ALA A 146 -1.62 -1.16 -10.50
C ALA A 146 -0.23 -1.23 -9.88
N LEU A 147 0.37 -2.43 -9.83
CA LEU A 147 1.74 -2.63 -9.38
C LEU A 147 2.74 -1.97 -10.34
N ASP A 148 2.55 -2.10 -11.64
CA ASP A 148 3.36 -1.41 -12.66
C ASP A 148 3.32 0.13 -12.49
N MET A 149 2.14 0.70 -12.21
CA MET A 149 2.03 2.12 -11.87
C MET A 149 2.84 2.49 -10.63
N CYS A 150 2.83 1.66 -9.59
CA CYS A 150 3.61 1.88 -8.38
C CYS A 150 5.12 1.87 -8.67
N GLU A 151 5.60 0.97 -9.52
CA GLU A 151 7.00 0.92 -9.94
C GLU A 151 7.40 2.16 -10.76
N ARG A 152 6.56 2.58 -11.72
CA ARG A 152 6.80 3.80 -12.50
C ARG A 152 6.92 5.05 -11.63
N LEU A 153 6.06 5.17 -10.62
CA LEU A 153 6.13 6.25 -9.64
C LEU A 153 7.42 6.19 -8.80
N ARG A 154 7.90 4.98 -8.48
CA ARG A 154 9.14 4.78 -7.72
C ARG A 154 10.37 5.19 -8.52
N VAL A 155 10.42 4.86 -9.81
CA VAL A 155 11.48 5.30 -10.74
C VAL A 155 11.50 6.83 -10.89
N ARG A 156 10.35 7.50 -10.77
CA ARG A 156 10.26 8.98 -10.72
C ARG A 156 10.69 9.59 -9.38
N ASN A 157 11.14 8.79 -8.41
CA ASN A 157 11.43 9.22 -7.04
C ASN A 157 10.24 9.89 -6.34
N CYS A 158 9.01 9.46 -6.64
CA CYS A 158 7.81 9.95 -5.97
C CYS A 158 7.66 9.34 -4.57
N GLY A 159 8.67 9.43 -3.69
CA GLY A 159 8.58 8.99 -2.29
C GLY A 159 8.43 7.48 -2.09
N HIS A 160 7.96 7.11 -0.89
CA HIS A 160 7.74 5.72 -0.49
C HIS A 160 6.33 5.27 -0.87
N ILE A 161 6.24 4.35 -1.84
CA ILE A 161 4.99 3.98 -2.49
C ILE A 161 4.60 2.56 -2.12
N ALA A 162 3.33 2.37 -1.72
CA ALA A 162 2.74 1.05 -1.58
C ALA A 162 1.24 1.06 -1.89
N LEU A 163 0.75 -0.10 -2.31
CA LEU A 163 -0.67 -0.38 -2.58
C LEU A 163 -1.28 -1.04 -1.34
N TYR A 164 -2.36 -0.46 -0.82
CA TYR A 164 -3.00 -0.87 0.43
C TYR A 164 -4.43 -1.36 0.18
N GLN A 165 -4.80 -2.39 0.93
CA GLN A 165 -6.18 -2.85 1.02
C GLN A 165 -6.91 -2.18 2.19
N VAL A 166 -8.17 -1.87 1.97
CA VAL A 166 -9.05 -1.35 3.03
C VAL A 166 -9.49 -2.51 3.92
N HIS A 167 -9.06 -2.52 5.18
CA HIS A 167 -9.45 -3.56 6.13
C HIS A 167 -10.68 -3.17 6.95
N THR A 168 -10.77 -1.91 7.42
CA THR A 168 -11.85 -1.47 8.32
C THR A 168 -11.99 0.05 8.29
N ALA A 169 -13.23 0.56 8.25
CA ALA A 169 -13.55 1.98 8.34
C ALA A 169 -13.85 2.38 9.78
N TYR A 170 -13.00 3.20 10.39
CA TYR A 170 -13.31 3.87 11.65
C TYR A 170 -14.03 5.19 11.34
N SER A 171 -15.31 5.09 11.00
CA SER A 171 -16.19 6.26 11.10
C SER A 171 -16.57 6.40 12.57
N SER A 172 -16.40 7.60 13.11
CA SER A 172 -16.79 7.94 14.48
C SER A 172 -18.32 7.81 14.66
N ALA A 173 -18.80 6.59 14.91
CA ALA A 173 -20.12 6.35 15.48
C ALA A 173 -20.20 4.96 16.12
N THR A 174 -20.37 4.99 17.45
CA THR A 174 -21.03 3.98 18.29
C THR A 174 -20.37 2.61 18.51
N THR A 175 -20.44 2.21 19.77
CA THR A 175 -20.00 1.01 20.52
C THR A 175 -19.93 -0.34 19.77
N THR A 176 -20.56 -0.48 18.62
CA THR A 176 -20.54 -1.69 17.76
C THR A 176 -19.20 -1.94 17.07
N ALA A 177 -18.38 -0.91 16.80
CA ALA A 177 -17.04 -1.08 16.24
C ALA A 177 -16.09 -1.86 17.19
N ARG A 178 -16.37 -1.84 18.49
CA ARG A 178 -15.55 -2.52 19.53
C ARG A 178 -15.53 -4.04 19.38
N LYS A 179 -16.57 -4.66 18.81
CA LYS A 179 -16.65 -6.13 18.64
C LYS A 179 -15.87 -6.67 17.43
N LEU A 180 -15.59 -5.83 16.43
CA LEU A 180 -14.88 -6.24 15.21
C LEU A 180 -13.37 -6.32 15.45
N TYR A 181 -12.82 -5.44 16.29
CA TYR A 181 -11.40 -5.43 16.65
C TYR A 181 -10.98 -6.67 17.44
N THR A 182 -11.82 -7.13 18.37
CA THR A 182 -11.57 -8.38 19.10
C THR A 182 -11.57 -9.59 18.17
N ASN A 183 -12.46 -9.63 17.17
CA ASN A 183 -12.53 -10.74 16.23
C ASN A 183 -11.38 -10.73 15.22
N SER A 184 -10.89 -9.55 14.79
CA SER A 184 -9.75 -9.45 13.88
C SER A 184 -8.43 -9.82 14.55
N VAL A 185 -8.20 -9.45 15.81
CA VAL A 185 -7.03 -9.89 16.58
C VAL A 185 -7.06 -11.42 16.79
N VAL A 186 -8.23 -12.00 17.07
CA VAL A 186 -8.39 -13.46 17.15
C VAL A 186 -8.14 -14.14 15.80
N SER A 187 -8.52 -13.52 14.69
CA SER A 187 -8.24 -14.01 13.33
C SER A 187 -6.74 -13.92 12.98
N ILE A 188 -6.07 -12.84 13.35
CA ILE A 188 -4.61 -12.66 13.16
C ILE A 188 -3.85 -13.70 13.99
N LYS A 189 -4.30 -13.98 15.21
CA LYS A 189 -3.70 -15.02 16.06
C LYS A 189 -3.90 -16.44 15.51
N ARG A 190 -5.01 -16.69 14.79
CA ARG A 190 -5.27 -17.97 14.10
C ARG A 190 -4.47 -18.14 12.80
N GLN A 191 -4.00 -17.05 12.19
CA GLN A 191 -3.20 -17.08 10.94
C GLN A 191 -1.68 -17.06 11.16
N GLN A 192 -1.21 -17.08 12.41
CA GLN A 192 0.17 -17.47 12.71
C GLN A 192 0.33 -19.00 12.63
N MET A 193 0.16 -19.59 11.46
CA MET A 193 0.64 -20.95 11.19
C MET A 193 1.23 -21.04 9.78
N MET A 194 2.43 -21.64 9.74
CA MET A 194 3.22 -22.05 8.58
C MET A 194 3.91 -20.94 7.78
N ARG A 195 4.85 -20.24 8.44
CA ARG A 195 6.05 -19.76 7.72
C ARG A 195 6.79 -21.01 7.27
N GLY A 196 6.72 -21.32 5.97
CA GLY A 196 7.42 -22.45 5.37
C GLY A 196 8.90 -22.38 5.76
N PHE A 197 9.37 -23.43 6.42
CA PHE A 197 10.78 -23.64 6.68
C PHE A 197 11.49 -23.66 5.33
N SER A 198 12.43 -22.73 5.14
CA SER A 198 13.52 -22.90 4.18
C SER A 198 14.25 -24.17 4.60
N GLN A 199 14.28 -25.17 3.74
CA GLN A 199 15.05 -26.37 3.98
C GLN A 199 16.52 -26.02 3.76
N ASP A 200 17.22 -25.68 4.84
CA ASP A 200 18.67 -25.68 4.86
C ASP A 200 19.12 -27.13 4.61
N VAL A 201 19.91 -27.33 3.56
CA VAL A 201 20.45 -28.64 3.21
C VAL A 201 21.61 -28.93 4.16
N GLU A 202 21.34 -29.66 5.23
CA GLU A 202 22.38 -30.31 6.02
C GLU A 202 23.13 -31.31 5.14
N ALA A 203 24.46 -31.17 5.11
CA ALA A 203 25.35 -32.11 4.45
C ALA A 203 25.33 -33.46 5.20
N ALA A 204 24.68 -34.47 4.60
CA ALA A 204 24.75 -35.85 5.08
C ALA A 204 26.06 -36.52 4.61
N PRO A 205 26.61 -37.46 5.41
CA PRO A 205 27.91 -38.07 5.17
C PRO A 205 27.88 -39.06 4.00
N SER A 206 29.07 -39.25 3.43
CA SER A 206 29.41 -40.14 2.32
C SER A 206 29.05 -41.60 2.58
N SER A 207 28.17 -42.15 1.77
CA SER A 207 28.28 -43.48 1.14
C SER A 207 27.00 -43.74 0.36
N ASP A 208 27.07 -43.62 -0.97
CA ASP A 208 26.31 -44.49 -1.89
C ASP A 208 26.70 -44.18 -3.34
N SER A 209 26.72 -45.25 -4.13
CA SER A 209 27.38 -45.45 -5.42
C SER A 209 26.99 -44.48 -6.55
N VAL A 210 27.97 -44.20 -7.42
CA VAL A 210 27.96 -43.16 -8.47
C VAL A 210 27.06 -43.49 -9.67
N ASP A 211 26.50 -44.71 -9.77
CA ASP A 211 25.80 -45.14 -10.99
C ASP A 211 24.29 -44.80 -11.03
N ASP A 212 23.63 -44.55 -9.89
CA ASP A 212 22.18 -44.25 -9.87
C ASP A 212 21.84 -42.77 -10.16
N ARG A 213 22.83 -41.88 -10.14
CA ARG A 213 22.61 -40.44 -10.38
C ARG A 213 22.54 -40.04 -11.86
N ARG A 214 23.01 -40.89 -12.79
CA ARG A 214 22.99 -40.56 -14.24
C ARG A 214 21.66 -40.87 -14.94
N SER A 215 20.82 -41.72 -14.37
CA SER A 215 19.56 -42.16 -15.01
C SER A 215 18.43 -41.12 -14.92
N ARG A 216 18.42 -40.25 -13.89
CA ARG A 216 17.30 -39.33 -13.64
C ARG A 216 17.41 -37.96 -14.34
N LEU A 217 18.55 -37.63 -14.94
CA LEU A 217 18.76 -36.34 -15.62
C LEU A 217 18.37 -36.33 -17.11
N ARG A 218 18.02 -37.48 -17.69
CA ARG A 218 17.76 -37.59 -19.15
C ARG A 218 16.30 -37.47 -19.58
N ASN A 219 15.35 -37.35 -18.65
CA ASN A 219 13.90 -37.37 -18.94
C ASN A 219 13.18 -36.02 -18.78
N ARG A 220 13.91 -34.89 -18.69
CA ARG A 220 13.29 -33.58 -18.48
C ARG A 220 13.79 -32.50 -19.45
N GLU A 221 14.00 -32.86 -20.72
CA GLU A 221 14.30 -31.90 -21.79
C GLU A 221 13.38 -32.04 -23.03
N GLN A 222 12.34 -32.88 -23.00
CA GLN A 222 11.49 -33.15 -24.17
C GLN A 222 10.05 -32.61 -24.11
N SER A 223 9.81 -31.51 -23.41
CA SER A 223 8.46 -30.94 -23.35
C SER A 223 8.44 -29.43 -23.55
N PHE A 224 9.01 -28.95 -24.67
CA PHE A 224 8.63 -27.70 -25.34
C PHE A 224 9.20 -27.71 -26.77
N GLN A 225 8.52 -28.44 -27.67
CA GLN A 225 8.79 -28.36 -29.11
C GLN A 225 7.52 -27.81 -29.76
N TYR A 226 7.58 -26.58 -30.25
CA TYR A 226 6.53 -26.03 -31.11
C TYR A 226 6.67 -26.63 -32.52
N PRO A 227 5.58 -26.94 -33.24
CA PRO A 227 5.67 -27.31 -34.64
C PRO A 227 6.11 -26.09 -35.47
N ASP A 228 7.31 -26.16 -36.05
CA ASP A 228 7.79 -25.24 -37.08
C ASP A 228 7.17 -25.62 -38.43
N GLU A 229 5.95 -25.16 -38.70
CA GLU A 229 5.43 -25.07 -40.06
C GLU A 229 4.76 -23.71 -40.24
N HIS A 230 5.53 -22.73 -40.73
CA HIS A 230 5.16 -21.67 -41.67
C HIS A 230 6.24 -20.57 -41.68
N TYR A 231 7.38 -20.86 -42.29
CA TYR A 231 8.33 -19.83 -42.72
C TYR A 231 8.72 -20.09 -44.18
N THR A 232 7.79 -19.82 -45.10
CA THR A 232 8.15 -19.68 -46.52
C THR A 232 8.91 -18.37 -46.70
N SER A 233 10.18 -18.55 -47.00
CA SER A 233 11.12 -17.60 -47.61
C SER A 233 10.47 -16.68 -48.64
N TYR A 234 10.69 -15.37 -48.49
CA TYR A 234 10.74 -14.46 -49.63
C TYR A 234 12.16 -13.92 -49.74
N GLN A 235 12.92 -14.52 -50.65
CA GLN A 235 14.03 -13.86 -51.33
C GLN A 235 13.47 -13.20 -52.59
N CYS A 236 13.63 -11.89 -52.69
CA CYS A 236 13.90 -11.13 -53.92
C CYS A 236 14.38 -9.73 -53.50
#